data_AF-A0AAU6YJT9-F1
#
_entry.id   AF-A0AAU6YJT9-F1
#
_cell.length_a   1.000
_cell.length_b   1.000
_cell.length_c   1.000
_cell.angle_alpha   90.00
_cell.angle_beta   90.00
_cell.angle_gamma   90.00
#
_symmetry.space_group_name_H-M   'P 1'
#
loop_
_entity.id
_entity.type
_entity.pdbx_description
1 polymer ?
#
loop_
_entity_poly.entity_id
_entity_poly.type
_entity_poly.pdbx_seq_one_letter_code
_entity_poly.pdbx_strand_id
1 'polypeptide(L)'
;MSTHFWGEGNIGSPPEYREFPNGNDEPRRLLRLNVYFDNPVPTKGGDFEDRGGFWAPVEIWHRDVAHWKDLYQKGMRVLVVGRMEREPWTDNEDQPRETWQINARSVGILPFRIESVTLSPKPQDAEAKSQAAQEPAAPKEPRRRK
;
A
#
# COMPACT_ATOMS: atom_id res chain seq x y z
N MET A 1 9.89 15.32 -13.49
CA MET A 1 10.75 14.38 -12.72
C MET A 1 10.05 14.11 -11.41
N SER A 2 9.88 12.84 -11.01
CA SER A 2 9.31 12.49 -9.70
C SER A 2 10.43 12.19 -8.71
N THR A 3 10.42 12.82 -7.54
CA THR A 3 11.39 12.55 -6.48
C THR A 3 11.01 11.25 -5.79
N HIS A 4 11.88 10.26 -5.81
CA HIS A 4 11.70 9.04 -5.04
C HIS A 4 11.70 9.38 -3.55
N PHE A 5 10.73 8.83 -2.81
CA PHE A 5 10.62 9.01 -1.37
C PHE A 5 10.70 7.66 -0.67
N TRP A 6 11.49 7.62 0.40
CA TRP A 6 11.50 6.54 1.38
C TRP A 6 11.62 7.17 2.77
N GLY A 7 10.86 6.67 3.74
CA GLY A 7 10.91 7.19 5.10
C GLY A 7 10.11 6.37 6.08
N GLU A 8 10.53 6.38 7.34
CA GLU A 8 9.82 5.78 8.45
C GLU A 8 9.11 6.84 9.28
N GLY A 9 7.93 6.51 9.78
CA GLY A 9 7.12 7.47 10.51
C GLY A 9 6.01 6.84 11.33
N ASN A 10 5.33 7.66 12.13
CA ASN A 10 4.15 7.26 12.90
C ASN A 10 2.88 7.90 12.32
N ILE A 11 1.81 7.10 12.23
CA ILE A 11 0.50 7.59 11.82
C ILE A 11 -0.06 8.53 12.90
N GLY A 12 -0.37 9.77 12.55
CA GLY A 12 -0.84 10.80 13.49
C GLY A 12 -2.34 10.84 13.73
N SER A 13 -3.13 10.34 12.78
CA SER A 13 -4.60 10.35 12.82
C SER A 13 -5.17 9.03 12.28
N PRO A 14 -6.43 8.68 12.59
CA PRO A 14 -7.10 7.54 11.97
C PRO A 14 -7.00 7.60 10.42
N PRO A 15 -6.86 6.46 9.73
CA PRO A 15 -6.81 6.42 8.27
C PRO A 15 -8.10 6.97 7.63
N GLU A 16 -7.95 7.71 6.54
CA GLU A 16 -9.07 8.23 5.75
C GLU A 16 -9.25 7.38 4.48
N TYR A 17 -10.43 6.79 4.32
CA TYR A 17 -10.79 6.07 3.09
C TYR A 17 -11.75 6.91 2.25
N ARG A 18 -11.50 6.97 0.94
CA ARG A 18 -12.38 7.63 -0.04
C ARG A 18 -12.55 6.76 -1.27
N GLU A 19 -13.76 6.76 -1.81
CA GLU A 19 -14.09 6.11 -3.07
C GLU A 19 -14.59 7.15 -4.06
N PHE A 20 -14.11 7.07 -5.30
CA PHE A 20 -14.44 7.97 -6.39
C PHE A 20 -15.10 7.17 -7.52
N PRO A 21 -16.34 7.50 -7.91
CA PRO A 21 -16.99 6.88 -9.06
C PRO A 21 -16.14 7.04 -10.32
N ASN A 22 -16.11 6.00 -11.16
CA ASN A 22 -15.30 5.96 -12.38
C ASN A 22 -16.11 5.53 -13.61
N GLY A 23 -17.29 6.13 -13.81
CA GLY A 23 -18.18 5.77 -14.91
C GLY A 23 -18.61 4.30 -14.84
N ASN A 24 -18.37 3.55 -15.91
CA ASN A 24 -18.65 2.11 -15.99
C ASN A 24 -17.49 1.23 -15.48
N ASP A 25 -16.34 1.81 -15.18
CA ASP A 25 -15.17 1.08 -14.69
C ASP A 25 -15.18 0.94 -13.16
N GLU A 26 -14.25 0.13 -12.62
CA GLU A 26 -14.12 -0.02 -11.17
C GLU A 26 -13.82 1.35 -10.51
N PRO A 27 -14.49 1.67 -9.38
CA PRO A 27 -14.24 2.90 -8.64
C PRO A 27 -12.77 3.04 -8.24
N ARG A 28 -12.27 4.28 -8.32
CA ARG A 28 -10.93 4.57 -7.78
C ARG A 28 -11.03 4.68 -6.27
N ARG A 29 -10.17 3.97 -5.57
CA ARG A 29 -10.14 3.96 -4.10
C ARG A 29 -8.82 4.54 -3.60
N LEU A 30 -8.93 5.36 -2.57
CA LEU A 30 -7.82 6.03 -1.89
C LEU A 30 -7.87 5.69 -0.41
N LEU A 31 -6.73 5.30 0.14
CA LEU A 31 -6.46 5.34 1.56
C LEU A 31 -5.39 6.39 1.84
N ARG A 32 -5.73 7.38 2.65
CA ARG A 32 -4.83 8.45 3.06
C ARG A 32 -4.43 8.23 4.53
N LEU A 33 -3.13 8.18 4.76
CA LEU A 33 -2.53 8.15 6.10
C LEU A 33 -1.86 9.50 6.34
N ASN A 34 -2.01 10.07 7.53
CA ASN A 34 -1.21 11.24 7.92
C ASN A 34 -0.02 10.75 8.74
N VAL A 35 1.20 10.92 8.25
CA VAL A 35 2.40 10.33 8.85
C VAL A 35 3.38 11.43 9.25
N TYR A 36 3.89 11.35 10.48
CA TYR A 36 5.06 12.11 10.90
C TYR A 36 6.30 11.29 10.60
N PHE A 37 7.16 11.76 9.70
CA PHE A 37 8.41 11.12 9.35
C PHE A 37 9.54 11.67 10.20
N ASP A 38 10.24 10.81 10.94
CA ASP A 38 11.32 11.24 11.82
C ASP A 38 12.57 11.60 11.01
N ASN A 39 13.44 12.43 11.59
CA ASN A 39 14.74 12.75 11.02
C ASN A 39 15.87 12.49 12.02
N PRO A 40 16.16 11.22 12.36
CA PRO A 40 17.22 10.89 13.30
C PRO A 40 18.58 11.13 12.66
N VAL A 41 19.38 12.01 13.25
CA VAL A 41 20.73 12.32 12.81
C VAL A 41 21.74 11.76 13.82
N PRO A 42 22.71 10.95 13.38
CA PRO A 42 23.73 10.42 14.27
C PRO A 42 24.61 11.56 14.81
N THR A 43 24.80 11.57 16.11
CA THR A 43 25.71 12.47 16.82
C THR A 43 27.12 11.88 16.84
N LYS A 44 28.12 12.71 17.15
CA LYS A 44 29.53 12.28 17.27
C LYS A 44 29.75 11.21 18.36
N GLY A 45 28.81 11.07 19.31
CA GLY A 45 28.87 10.08 20.40
C GLY A 45 28.25 8.73 20.06
N GLY A 46 27.65 8.55 18.88
CA GLY A 46 26.94 7.33 18.50
C GLY A 46 25.46 7.31 18.88
N ASP A 47 24.99 8.30 19.64
CA ASP A 47 23.56 8.53 19.90
C ASP A 47 22.89 9.20 18.69
N PHE A 48 21.56 9.09 18.59
CA PHE A 48 20.77 9.77 17.55
C PHE A 48 20.01 10.96 18.14
N GLU A 49 20.08 12.09 17.45
CA GLU A 49 19.32 13.30 17.75
C GLU A 49 18.21 13.45 16.71
N ASP A 50 16.95 13.60 17.13
CA ASP A 50 15.87 13.93 16.20
C ASP A 50 15.99 15.40 15.80
N ARG A 51 16.33 15.64 14.53
CA ARG A 51 16.53 17.00 13.99
C ARG A 51 15.28 17.57 13.34
N GLY A 52 14.12 17.15 13.82
CA GLY A 52 12.85 17.60 13.33
C GLY A 52 12.47 16.79 12.10
N GLY A 53 11.45 15.97 12.29
CA GLY A 53 10.68 15.35 11.23
C GLY A 53 9.67 16.30 10.59
N PHE A 54 8.85 15.76 9.71
CA PHE A 54 7.77 16.50 9.08
C PHE A 54 6.50 15.66 8.95
N TRP A 55 5.36 16.35 8.98
CA TRP A 55 4.07 15.75 8.66
C TRP A 55 3.88 15.73 7.15
N ALA A 56 3.46 14.58 6.62
CA ALA A 56 2.99 14.49 5.25
C ALA A 56 1.81 13.54 5.09
N PRO A 57 0.83 13.89 4.25
CA PRO A 57 -0.16 12.94 3.79
C PRO A 57 0.48 11.91 2.87
N VAL A 58 0.13 10.65 3.11
CA VAL A 58 0.57 9.47 2.36
C VAL A 58 -0.66 8.87 1.70
N GLU A 59 -0.64 8.83 0.37
CA GLU A 59 -1.77 8.37 -0.43
C GLU A 59 -1.48 7.00 -1.05
N ILE A 60 -2.32 6.03 -0.71
CA ILE A 60 -2.29 4.69 -1.28
C ILE A 60 -3.49 4.54 -2.22
N TRP A 61 -3.21 4.51 -3.52
CA TRP A 61 -4.22 4.27 -4.55
C TRP A 61 -4.19 2.80 -4.94
N HIS A 62 -5.17 2.02 -4.49
CA HIS A 62 -5.25 0.59 -4.77
C HIS A 62 -6.67 0.06 -4.59
N ARG A 63 -7.08 -0.96 -5.36
CA ARG A 63 -8.44 -1.54 -5.29
C ARG A 63 -8.77 -2.12 -3.91
N ASP A 64 -7.76 -2.67 -3.23
CA ASP A 64 -7.92 -3.38 -1.95
C ASP A 64 -7.81 -2.45 -0.73
N VAL A 65 -7.64 -1.14 -0.91
CA VAL A 65 -7.49 -0.21 0.22
C VAL A 65 -8.74 -0.12 1.11
N ALA A 66 -9.90 -0.50 0.58
CA ALA A 66 -11.12 -0.63 1.36
C ALA A 66 -10.98 -1.68 2.50
N HIS A 67 -10.23 -2.76 2.25
CA HIS A 67 -9.89 -3.77 3.25
C HIS A 67 -8.69 -3.33 4.10
N TRP A 68 -7.67 -2.73 3.49
CA TRP A 68 -6.44 -2.38 4.20
C TRP A 68 -6.61 -1.24 5.22
N LYS A 69 -7.63 -0.39 5.08
CA LYS A 69 -7.87 0.71 6.03
C LYS A 69 -7.94 0.23 7.49
N ASP A 70 -8.46 -0.97 7.72
CA ASP A 70 -8.67 -1.55 9.05
C ASP A 70 -7.37 -2.15 9.63
N LEU A 71 -6.31 -2.26 8.81
CA LEU A 71 -4.98 -2.71 9.24
C LEU A 71 -4.12 -1.59 9.81
N TYR A 72 -4.53 -0.33 9.63
CA TYR A 72 -3.80 0.85 10.07
C TYR A 72 -4.54 1.58 11.19
N GLN A 73 -3.81 2.11 12.16
CA GLN A 73 -4.35 2.93 13.24
C GLN A 73 -3.36 4.03 13.62
N LYS A 74 -3.87 5.07 14.28
CA LYS A 74 -3.05 6.12 14.88
C LYS A 74 -1.98 5.50 15.80
N GLY A 75 -0.76 6.00 15.70
CA GLY A 75 0.40 5.59 16.47
C GLY A 75 1.21 4.45 15.84
N MET A 76 0.65 3.71 14.87
CA MET A 76 1.42 2.66 14.18
C MET A 76 2.64 3.23 13.48
N ARG A 77 3.74 2.50 13.61
CA ARG A 77 4.98 2.79 12.90
C ARG A 77 4.91 2.17 11.51
N VAL A 78 5.25 2.94 10.49
CA VAL A 78 5.20 2.51 9.09
C VAL A 78 6.48 2.89 8.35
N LEU A 79 6.84 2.08 7.36
CA LEU A 79 7.82 2.41 6.34
C LEU A 79 7.07 2.76 5.05
N VAL A 80 7.28 3.96 4.53
CA VAL A 80 6.62 4.43 3.31
C VAL A 80 7.64 4.49 2.18
N VAL A 81 7.29 3.91 1.04
CA VAL A 81 8.06 4.01 -0.20
C VAL A 81 7.13 4.53 -1.29
N GLY A 82 7.57 5.55 -2.03
CA GLY A 82 6.73 6.21 -3.01
C GLY A 82 7.41 7.33 -3.75
N ARG A 83 6.62 8.35 -4.08
CA ARG A 83 7.09 9.56 -4.76
C ARG A 83 6.54 10.77 -4.04
N MET A 84 7.41 11.75 -3.81
CA MET A 84 7.00 13.06 -3.32
C MET A 84 6.38 13.85 -4.47
N GLU A 85 5.14 14.30 -4.28
CA GLU A 85 4.34 15.02 -5.26
C GLU A 85 3.85 16.34 -4.63
N ARG A 86 3.81 17.38 -5.46
CA ARG A 86 3.27 18.69 -5.08
C ARG A 86 1.84 18.78 -5.57
N GLU A 87 0.89 18.91 -4.66
CA GLU A 87 -0.52 19.10 -4.95
C GLU A 87 -0.87 20.60 -4.78
N PRO A 88 -1.04 21.36 -5.87
CA PRO A 88 -1.61 22.70 -5.79
C PRO A 88 -3.12 22.61 -5.59
N TRP A 89 -3.66 23.44 -4.70
CA TRP A 89 -5.10 23.53 -4.44
C TRP A 89 -5.48 24.97 -4.06
N THR A 90 -6.77 25.28 -4.08
CA THR A 90 -7.29 26.60 -3.71
C THR A 90 -8.05 26.47 -2.40
N ASP A 91 -7.76 27.35 -1.43
CA ASP A 91 -8.47 27.37 -0.16
C ASP A 91 -9.84 28.06 -0.25
N ASN A 92 -10.56 28.12 0.87
CA ASN A 92 -11.90 28.72 0.92
C ASN A 92 -11.89 30.25 0.70
N GLU A 93 -10.73 30.88 0.66
CA GLU A 93 -10.53 32.33 0.44
C GLU A 93 -10.00 32.61 -0.97
N ASP A 94 -10.14 31.64 -1.88
CA ASP A 94 -9.63 31.67 -3.26
C ASP A 94 -8.11 31.86 -3.37
N GLN A 95 -7.35 31.57 -2.31
CA GLN A 95 -5.90 31.69 -2.32
C GLN A 95 -5.23 30.39 -2.79
N PRO A 96 -4.22 30.47 -3.67
CA PRO A 96 -3.47 29.30 -4.07
C PRO A 96 -2.62 28.78 -2.91
N ARG A 97 -2.76 27.49 -2.61
CA ARG A 97 -1.97 26.73 -1.65
C ARG A 97 -1.26 25.59 -2.34
N GLU A 98 -0.24 25.07 -1.70
CA GLU A 98 0.42 23.84 -2.11
C GLU A 98 0.61 22.93 -0.90
N THR A 99 0.48 21.63 -1.13
CA THR A 99 0.79 20.60 -0.14
C THR A 99 1.73 19.59 -0.75
N TRP A 100 2.79 19.27 -0.03
CA TRP A 100 3.68 18.18 -0.38
C TRP A 100 3.10 16.89 0.19
N GLN A 101 2.85 15.94 -0.69
CA GLN A 101 2.27 14.65 -0.36
C GLN A 101 3.11 13.51 -0.92
N ILE A 102 2.93 12.32 -0.35
CA ILE A 102 3.62 11.12 -0.79
C ILE A 102 2.62 10.23 -1.50
N ASN A 103 2.75 10.09 -2.80
CA ASN A 103 2.07 9.04 -3.56
C ASN A 103 2.78 7.71 -3.29
N ALA A 104 2.20 6.88 -2.44
CA ALA A 104 2.81 5.67 -1.95
C ALA A 104 2.70 4.53 -2.96
N ARG A 105 3.85 3.92 -3.26
CA ARG A 105 3.95 2.65 -3.97
C ARG A 105 3.66 1.48 -3.03
N SER A 106 4.15 1.58 -1.79
CA SER A 106 3.94 0.61 -0.74
C SER A 106 4.07 1.25 0.63
N VAL A 107 3.27 0.77 1.58
CA VAL A 107 3.39 1.10 2.99
C VAL A 107 3.57 -0.21 3.75
N GLY A 108 4.73 -0.34 4.41
CA GLY A 108 5.06 -1.47 5.27
C GLY A 108 4.66 -1.16 6.71
N ILE A 109 4.00 -2.10 7.37
CA ILE A 109 3.75 -2.05 8.80
C ILE A 109 5.02 -2.49 9.53
N LEU A 110 5.56 -1.64 10.41
CA LEU A 110 6.71 -2.00 11.23
C LEU A 110 6.20 -2.60 12.57
N PRO A 111 6.86 -3.64 13.11
CA PRO A 111 6.31 -4.49 14.18
C PRO A 111 6.22 -3.84 15.57
N PHE A 112 6.41 -2.53 15.66
CA PHE A 112 6.32 -1.79 16.91
C PHE A 112 4.88 -1.80 17.42
N ARG A 113 4.69 -2.32 18.63
CA ARG A 113 3.39 -2.46 19.29
C ARG A 113 2.38 -3.34 18.55
N ILE A 114 2.87 -4.30 17.76
CA ILE A 114 2.04 -5.36 17.18
C ILE A 114 2.08 -6.58 18.10
N GLU A 115 0.92 -7.00 18.58
CA GLU A 115 0.80 -8.18 19.45
C GLU A 115 0.75 -9.48 18.64
N SER A 116 0.01 -9.51 17.53
CA SER A 116 -0.11 -10.67 16.65
C SER A 116 -0.45 -10.27 15.21
N VAL A 117 -0.18 -11.19 14.27
CA VAL A 117 -0.54 -11.05 12.85
C VAL A 117 -1.27 -12.32 12.42
N THR A 118 -2.49 -12.17 11.91
CA THR A 118 -3.27 -13.26 11.32
C THR A 118 -3.39 -13.04 9.83
N LEU A 119 -3.03 -14.05 9.03
CA LEU A 119 -3.08 -14.00 7.58
C LEU A 119 -4.34 -14.70 7.06
N SER A 120 -5.00 -14.07 6.09
CA SER A 120 -6.05 -14.72 5.31
C SER A 120 -5.48 -15.93 4.55
N PRO A 121 -6.30 -16.95 4.24
CA PRO A 121 -5.89 -18.07 3.40
C PRO A 121 -5.33 -17.57 2.06
N LYS A 122 -4.29 -18.25 1.55
CA LYS A 122 -3.82 -17.97 0.19
C LYS A 122 -4.99 -18.22 -0.79
N PRO A 123 -5.21 -17.33 -1.77
CA PRO A 123 -6.09 -17.65 -2.89
C PRO A 123 -5.59 -18.97 -3.50
N GLN A 124 -6.44 -20.01 -3.50
CA GLN A 124 -6.12 -21.22 -4.25
C GLN A 124 -6.16 -20.82 -5.72
N ASP A 125 -5.00 -20.85 -6.38
CA ASP A 125 -4.91 -20.60 -7.81
C ASP A 125 -5.92 -21.49 -8.54
N ALA A 126 -6.71 -20.86 -9.40
CA ALA A 126 -7.69 -21.50 -10.27
C ALA A 126 -7.01 -22.37 -11.37
N GLU A 127 -5.83 -22.92 -11.11
CA GLU A 127 -5.09 -23.80 -12.02
C GLU A 127 -5.48 -25.29 -11.87
N ALA A 128 -6.16 -25.68 -10.79
CA ALA A 128 -6.61 -27.06 -10.59
C ALA A 128 -7.84 -27.46 -11.44
N LYS A 129 -8.53 -26.52 -12.11
CA LYS A 129 -9.69 -26.84 -12.96
C LYS A 129 -9.38 -27.03 -14.45
N SER A 130 -8.15 -26.73 -14.90
CA SER A 130 -7.78 -26.88 -16.31
C SER A 130 -7.15 -28.23 -16.65
N GLN A 131 -6.67 -29.00 -15.66
CA GLN A 131 -6.05 -30.31 -15.90
C GLN A 131 -7.01 -31.50 -15.75
N ALA A 132 -8.22 -31.31 -15.20
CA ALA A 132 -9.25 -32.35 -15.14
C ALA A 132 -10.08 -32.48 -16.44
N ALA A 133 -9.84 -31.62 -17.44
CA ALA A 133 -10.45 -31.73 -18.77
C ALA A 133 -9.57 -32.50 -19.78
N GLN A 134 -8.42 -33.05 -19.34
CA GLN A 134 -7.55 -33.90 -20.15
C GLN A 134 -7.27 -35.22 -19.42
N GLU A 135 -8.28 -36.08 -19.31
CA GLU A 135 -8.07 -37.53 -19.21
C GLU A 135 -8.31 -38.18 -20.58
N PRO A 136 -7.68 -39.33 -20.86
CA PRO A 136 -7.03 -39.61 -22.13
C PRO A 136 -7.94 -40.43 -23.05
N ALA A 137 -7.86 -40.18 -24.36
CA ALA A 137 -8.45 -41.06 -25.35
C ALA A 137 -7.80 -42.46 -25.24
N ALA A 138 -8.65 -43.46 -25.00
CA ALA A 138 -8.32 -44.86 -24.71
C ALA A 138 -7.39 -45.55 -25.74
N PRO A 139 -6.64 -46.59 -25.33
CA PRO A 139 -5.74 -47.32 -26.21
C PRO A 139 -6.50 -48.30 -27.12
N LYS A 140 -6.22 -48.27 -28.43
CA LYS A 140 -6.64 -49.35 -29.35
C LYS A 140 -5.51 -50.40 -29.46
N GLU A 141 -5.80 -51.59 -28.95
CA GLU A 141 -4.98 -52.81 -29.06
C GLU A 141 -4.77 -53.28 -30.52
N PRO A 142 -3.78 -54.16 -30.76
CA PRO A 142 -3.16 -54.38 -32.06
C PRO A 142 -3.88 -55.45 -32.90
N ARG A 143 -3.94 -55.26 -34.22
CA ARG A 143 -4.27 -56.34 -35.15
C ARG A 143 -3.01 -56.82 -35.88
N ARG A 144 -2.45 -57.90 -35.32
CA ARG A 144 -1.51 -58.82 -35.98
C ARG A 144 -2.31 -59.81 -36.84
N ARG A 145 -1.91 -59.99 -38.11
CA ARG A 145 -2.07 -61.16 -39.01
C ARG A 145 -1.91 -60.66 -40.45
N LYS A 146 -1.25 -61.33 -41.39
CA LYS A 146 -0.59 -62.64 -41.43
C LYS A 146 0.39 -62.60 -42.60
#